data_AF-A0A7V5C5R4-F1
#
_entry.id   AF-A0A7V5C5R4-F1
#
_cell.length_a   1.000
_cell.length_b   1.000
_cell.length_c   1.000
_cell.angle_alpha   90.00
_cell.angle_beta   90.00
_cell.angle_gamma   90.00
#
_symmetry.space_group_name_H-M   'P 1'
#
loop_
_entity.id
_entity.type
_entity.pdbx_description
1 polymer ?
#
loop_
_entity_poly.entity_id
_entity_poly.type
_entity_poly.pdbx_seq_one_letter_code
_entity_poly.pdbx_strand_id
1 'polypeptide(L)'
;MTEDEIKEEEENEVTDESDTDDAVAPFQYDIESFGIDYDIESLVRHLKRGDIFMPPFQRDYVWSMTDASRFIESLLLGLPVPGI
;
A
#
# COMPACT_ATOMS: atom_id res chain seq x y z
N MET A 1 -10.01 17.96 -68.66
CA MET A 1 -11.22 18.53 -68.00
C MET A 1 -12.22 17.39 -67.89
N THR A 2 -12.22 16.58 -66.84
CA THR A 2 -11.63 16.72 -65.51
C THR A 2 -11.20 15.34 -65.05
N GLU A 3 -9.94 15.26 -64.62
CA GLU A 3 -9.38 14.33 -63.65
C GLU A 3 -10.21 14.25 -62.35
N ASP A 4 -9.84 13.24 -61.55
CA ASP A 4 -10.03 13.13 -60.09
C ASP A 4 -11.34 12.52 -59.59
N GLU A 5 -11.39 11.64 -58.59
CA GLU A 5 -10.43 10.79 -57.88
C GLU A 5 -11.33 9.90 -56.98
N ILE A 6 -10.98 8.62 -56.85
CA ILE A 6 -10.86 7.84 -55.61
C ILE A 6 -12.04 7.75 -54.60
N LYS A 7 -12.39 6.49 -54.31
CA LYS A 7 -13.20 5.97 -53.19
C LYS A 7 -12.73 6.48 -51.83
N GLU A 8 -13.63 6.83 -50.91
CA GLU A 8 -13.40 6.60 -49.48
C GLU A 8 -14.71 6.16 -48.81
N GLU A 9 -14.57 5.09 -48.02
CA GLU A 9 -15.59 4.33 -47.32
C GLU A 9 -15.98 5.09 -46.04
N GLU A 10 -17.27 5.12 -45.70
CA GLU A 10 -17.78 5.78 -44.48
C GLU A 10 -17.09 5.20 -43.24
N GLU A 11 -16.29 6.06 -42.59
CA GLU A 11 -15.56 5.79 -41.36
C GLU A 11 -16.58 5.60 -40.21
N ASN A 12 -16.78 4.34 -39.81
CA ASN A 12 -17.62 3.97 -38.68
C ASN A 12 -16.84 4.31 -37.40
N GLU A 13 -17.13 5.47 -36.81
CA GLU A 13 -16.53 5.95 -35.56
C GLU A 13 -16.82 4.95 -34.43
N VAL A 14 -15.83 4.13 -34.09
CA VAL A 14 -15.88 3.23 -32.94
C VAL A 14 -15.68 4.08 -31.70
N THR A 15 -16.76 4.38 -30.97
CA THR A 15 -16.68 5.02 -29.67
C THR A 15 -16.10 4.03 -28.65
N ASP A 16 -14.98 4.37 -28.04
CA ASP A 16 -14.37 3.59 -26.95
C ASP A 16 -15.15 3.84 -25.65
N GLU A 17 -15.96 2.88 -25.21
CA GLU A 17 -16.81 2.99 -24.01
C GLU A 17 -16.00 2.95 -22.69
N SER A 18 -14.67 2.93 -22.75
CA SER A 18 -13.80 2.91 -21.56
C SER A 18 -13.75 4.23 -20.79
N ASP A 19 -14.29 5.32 -21.32
CA ASP A 19 -14.31 6.64 -20.66
C ASP A 19 -15.43 6.81 -19.62
N THR A 20 -16.13 5.74 -19.26
CA THR A 20 -16.98 5.74 -18.05
C THR A 20 -16.14 5.33 -16.83
N ASP A 21 -15.05 6.05 -16.60
CA ASP A 21 -14.33 6.04 -15.33
C ASP A 21 -15.29 6.64 -14.28
N ASP A 22 -16.08 5.77 -13.62
CA ASP A 22 -16.62 6.04 -12.29
C ASP A 22 -15.41 6.32 -11.39
N ALA A 23 -14.95 7.57 -11.40
CA ALA A 23 -13.84 8.06 -10.61
C ALA A 23 -14.24 7.96 -9.14
N VAL A 24 -14.02 6.78 -8.56
CA VAL A 24 -14.09 6.55 -7.12
C VAL A 24 -13.10 7.54 -6.53
N ALA A 25 -13.63 8.59 -5.90
CA ALA A 25 -12.83 9.60 -5.23
C ALA A 25 -11.79 8.86 -4.35
N PRO A 26 -10.49 9.15 -4.48
CA PRO A 26 -9.50 8.49 -3.67
C PRO A 26 -9.82 8.76 -2.20
N PHE A 27 -10.13 7.71 -1.45
CA PHE A 27 -10.26 7.82 0.00
C PHE A 27 -8.93 8.34 0.54
N GLN A 28 -8.90 9.62 0.91
CA GLN A 28 -7.77 10.20 1.62
C GLN A 28 -7.83 9.64 3.04
N TYR A 29 -7.00 8.64 3.32
CA TYR A 29 -6.70 8.26 4.69
C TYR A 29 -5.93 9.40 5.33
N ASP A 30 -6.49 10.00 6.38
CA ASP A 30 -5.78 10.96 7.23
C ASP A 30 -4.84 10.15 8.13
N ILE A 31 -3.66 9.83 7.60
CA ILE A 31 -2.62 9.12 8.35
C ILE A 31 -1.89 10.16 9.18
N GLU A 32 -2.35 10.37 10.42
CA GLU A 32 -1.57 11.10 11.42
C GLU A 32 -0.35 10.27 11.81
N SER A 33 0.78 10.44 11.10
CA SER A 33 2.04 9.82 11.48
C SER A 33 2.66 10.59 12.64
N PHE A 34 2.38 10.14 13.87
CA PHE A 34 3.16 10.55 15.02
C PHE A 34 4.53 9.85 14.92
N GLY A 35 5.56 10.58 14.50
CA GLY A 35 6.95 10.14 14.47
C GLY A 35 7.54 10.02 15.87
N ILE A 36 6.95 9.17 16.71
CA ILE A 36 7.45 8.82 18.03
C ILE A 36 8.03 7.42 17.98
N ASP A 37 9.35 7.32 18.02
CA ASP A 37 10.03 6.05 18.24
C ASP A 37 9.75 5.59 19.68
N TYR A 38 8.89 4.58 19.83
CA TYR A 38 8.67 3.94 21.13
C TYR A 38 9.90 3.11 21.50
N ASP A 39 10.32 3.20 22.77
CA ASP A 39 11.22 2.18 23.30
C ASP A 39 10.54 0.79 23.31
N ILE A 40 11.34 -0.26 23.31
CA ILE A 40 10.83 -1.64 23.22
C ILE A 40 9.91 -1.98 24.41
N GLU A 41 10.21 -1.45 25.60
CA GLU A 41 9.40 -1.71 26.79
C GLU A 41 7.99 -1.13 26.62
N SER A 42 7.90 0.10 26.14
CA SER A 42 6.66 0.81 25.88
C SER A 42 5.87 0.10 24.79
N LEU A 43 6.50 -0.28 23.68
CA LEU A 43 5.84 -1.02 22.61
C LEU A 43 5.21 -2.33 23.13
N VAL A 44 5.95 -3.11 23.93
CA VAL A 44 5.44 -4.35 24.55
C VAL A 44 4.31 -4.05 25.54
N ARG A 45 4.39 -2.95 26.29
CA ARG A 45 3.35 -2.53 27.22
C ARG A 45 2.06 -2.17 26.49
N HIS A 46 2.14 -1.38 25.43
CA HIS A 46 1.01 -0.99 24.58
C HIS A 46 0.35 -2.22 23.94
N LEU A 47 1.16 -3.16 23.43
CA LEU A 47 0.66 -4.42 22.89
C LEU A 47 -0.11 -5.23 23.95
N LYS A 48 0.44 -5.38 25.16
CA LYS A 48 -0.20 -6.13 26.26
C LYS A 48 -1.46 -5.46 26.79
N ARG A 49 -1.54 -4.13 26.75
CA ARG A 49 -2.72 -3.37 27.16
C ARG A 49 -3.86 -3.45 26.13
N GLY A 50 -3.54 -3.82 24.89
CA GLY A 50 -4.50 -3.87 23.79
C GLY A 50 -4.71 -2.50 23.13
N ASP A 51 -3.79 -1.56 23.30
CA ASP A 51 -3.85 -0.26 22.64
C ASP A 51 -3.57 -0.38 21.13
N ILE A 52 -2.87 -1.44 20.73
CA ILE A 52 -2.53 -1.72 19.34
C ILE A 52 -3.69 -2.49 18.71
N PHE A 53 -4.43 -1.82 17.84
CA PHE A 53 -5.49 -2.44 17.05
C PHE A 53 -4.91 -3.15 15.83
N MET A 54 -5.16 -4.45 15.69
CA MET A 54 -4.81 -5.21 14.49
C MET A 54 -6.00 -5.23 13.53
N PRO A 55 -5.89 -4.61 12.34
CA PRO A 55 -6.96 -4.63 11.36
C PRO A 55 -7.12 -6.03 10.72
N PRO A 56 -8.30 -6.37 10.20
CA PRO A 56 -8.59 -7.69 9.64
C PRO A 56 -7.80 -8.01 8.36
N PHE A 57 -7.26 -6.99 7.68
CA PHE A 57 -6.42 -7.16 6.49
C PHE A 57 -4.92 -7.26 6.82
N GLN A 58 -4.54 -7.25 8.10
CA GLN A 58 -3.15 -7.42 8.52
C GLN A 58 -2.64 -8.79 8.06
N ARG A 59 -1.47 -8.82 7.41
CA ARG A 59 -0.84 -10.08 7.00
C ARG A 59 -0.58 -10.95 8.23
N ASP A 60 -0.90 -12.24 8.10
CA ASP A 60 -0.58 -13.24 9.12
C ASP A 60 0.90 -13.24 9.49
N TYR A 61 1.19 -13.72 10.68
CA TYR A 61 2.55 -13.88 11.16
C TYR A 61 3.29 -14.95 10.35
N VAL A 62 4.31 -14.52 9.61
CA VAL A 62 5.09 -15.37 8.68
C VAL A 62 6.53 -15.64 9.14
N TRP A 63 6.96 -15.08 10.28
CA TRP A 63 8.34 -15.21 10.73
C TRP A 63 8.60 -16.59 11.35
N SER A 64 9.66 -17.26 10.89
CA SER A 64 10.15 -18.45 11.58
C SER A 64 10.76 -18.08 12.93
N MET A 65 10.90 -19.06 13.83
CA MET A 65 11.60 -18.87 15.11
C MET A 65 13.02 -18.31 14.91
N THR A 66 13.70 -18.75 13.85
CA THR A 66 15.05 -18.30 13.50
C THR A 66 15.06 -16.83 13.04
N ASP A 67 14.05 -16.40 12.27
CA ASP A 67 13.93 -14.99 11.84
C ASP A 67 13.64 -14.07 13.02
N ALA A 68 12.71 -14.48 13.89
CA ALA A 68 12.37 -13.73 15.10
C ALA A 68 13.57 -13.61 16.05
N SER A 69 14.35 -14.68 16.22
CA SER A 69 15.56 -14.67 17.04
C SER A 69 16.62 -13.71 16.50
N ARG A 70 16.84 -13.68 15.17
CA ARG A 70 17.77 -12.74 14.52
C ARG A 70 17.36 -11.28 14.69
N PHE A 71 16.06 -11.01 14.70
CA PHE A 71 15.56 -9.67 15.00
C PHE A 71 15.90 -9.26 16.43
N ILE A 72 15.66 -10.13 17.41
CA ILE A 72 16.01 -9.88 18.81
C ILE A 72 17.52 -9.66 18.97
N GLU A 73 18.35 -10.47 18.31
CA GLU A 73 19.80 -10.31 18.30
C GLU A 73 20.23 -8.93 17.76
N SER A 74 19.60 -8.47 16.66
CA SER A 74 19.85 -7.14 16.08
C SER A 74 19.57 -6.02 17.08
N LEU A 75 18.48 -6.13 17.86
CA LEU A 75 18.15 -5.18 18.92
C LEU A 75 19.20 -5.17 20.03
N LEU A 76 19.65 -6.34 20.48
CA LEU A 76 20.67 -6.46 21.54
C LEU A 76 22.04 -5.93 21.10
N LEU A 77 22.38 -6.08 19.82
CA LEU A 77 23.60 -5.54 19.22
C LEU A 77 23.51 -4.05 18.89
N GLY A 78 22.33 -3.43 19.02
CA GLY A 78 22.13 -2.02 18.70
C GLY A 78 22.21 -1.71 17.20
N LEU A 79 21.93 -2.69 16.35
CA LEU A 79 21.85 -2.48 14.90
C LEU A 79 20.59 -1.66 14.56
N PRO A 80 20.64 -0.81 13.52
CA PRO A 80 19.45 -0.07 13.08
C PRO A 80 18.36 -1.04 12.62
N VAL A 81 17.15 -0.84 13.14
CA VAL A 81 15.95 -1.61 12.78
C VAL A 81 14.92 -0.72 12.08
N PRO A 82 14.02 -1.29 11.28
CA PRO A 82 12.90 -0.52 10.71
C PRO A 82 12.03 0.09 11.82
N GLY A 83 11.53 1.30 11.59
CA GLY A 83 10.51 1.91 12.43
C GLY A 83 9.19 1.13 12.40
N ILE A 84 8.38 1.31 13.44
CA ILE A 84 7.07 0.67 13.64
C ILE A 84 5.95 1.68 13.39
#